data_AF-A0A166D5C7-F1
#
_entry.id   AF-A0A166D5C7-F1
#
_cell.length_a   1.000
_cell.length_b   1.000
_cell.length_c   1.000
_cell.angle_alpha   90.00
_cell.angle_beta   90.00
_cell.angle_gamma   90.00
#
_symmetry.space_group_name_H-M   'P 1'
#
loop_
_entity.id
_entity.type
_entity.pdbx_description
1 polymer ?
#
loop_
_entity_poly.entity_id
_entity_poly.type
_entity_poly.pdbx_seq_one_letter_code
_entity_poly.pdbx_strand_id
1 'polypeptide(L)' 'MARYKNLRSLLRCPATSFPSLPSTSMDALNRRPPGETVGDSGQLCSVCLQRCEKYRRCSICKLVAYCGTECQRAD' A
#
# COMPACT_ATOMS: atom_id res chain seq x y z
N MET A 1 -19.71 4.50 18.10
CA MET A 1 -20.32 3.84 16.93
C MET A 1 -20.13 4.75 15.72
N ALA A 2 -19.22 4.40 14.83
CA ALA A 2 -18.86 5.23 13.69
C ALA A 2 -19.84 5.05 12.53
N ARG A 3 -20.36 6.15 11.99
CA ARG A 3 -21.16 6.18 10.76
C ARG A 3 -20.57 7.22 9.81
N TYR A 4 -19.64 6.81 8.97
CA TYR A 4 -19.25 7.61 7.80
C TYR A 4 -20.12 7.15 6.64
N LYS A 5 -21.13 7.97 6.30
CA LYS A 5 -21.92 7.83 5.08
C LYS A 5 -21.69 9.07 4.21
N ASN A 6 -21.55 8.82 2.90
CA ASN A 6 -21.64 9.76 1.78
C ASN A 6 -20.40 10.59 1.42
N LEU A 7 -19.59 10.01 0.53
CA LEU A 7 -18.56 10.69 -0.26
C LEU A 7 -19.12 11.08 -1.65
N ARG A 8 -20.04 12.06 -1.71
CA ARG A 8 -20.42 12.74 -2.96
C ARG A 8 -20.76 14.19 -2.65
N SER A 9 -20.25 15.10 -3.49
CA SER A 9 -20.20 16.56 -3.33
C SER A 9 -19.17 16.98 -2.28
N LEU A 10 -18.09 17.69 -2.62
CA LEU A 10 -18.12 18.99 -3.25
C LEU A 10 -16.90 19.18 -4.18
N LEU A 11 -17.12 18.97 -5.46
CA LEU A 11 -16.31 19.58 -6.51
C LEU A 11 -16.70 21.07 -6.53
N ARG A 12 -15.90 21.93 -5.89
CA ARG A 12 -16.03 23.38 -6.09
C ARG A 12 -14.65 24.02 -5.99
N CYS A 13 -14.00 24.13 -7.14
CA CYS A 13 -12.78 24.89 -7.32
C CYS A 13 -13.12 26.39 -7.31
N PRO A 14 -12.54 27.22 -6.43
CA PRO A 14 -12.35 28.62 -6.74
C PRO A 14 -11.09 28.76 -7.61
N ALA A 15 -11.25 29.41 -8.76
CA ALA A 15 -10.14 29.77 -9.65
C ALA A 15 -9.26 30.82 -8.99
N THR A 16 -8.27 30.40 -8.21
CA THR A 16 -7.17 31.26 -7.75
C THR A 16 -6.03 31.18 -8.75
N SER A 17 -6.02 32.17 -9.66
CA SER A 17 -4.85 32.80 -10.28
C SER A 17 -3.50 32.11 -10.06
N PHE A 18 -2.96 31.51 -11.13
CA PHE A 18 -1.60 30.99 -11.21
C PHE A 18 -0.59 32.16 -11.17
N PRO A 19 0.36 32.20 -10.21
CA PRO A 19 1.65 32.78 -10.48
C PRO A 19 2.52 31.73 -11.19
N SER A 20 3.02 32.11 -12.35
CA SER A 20 4.00 31.39 -13.16
C SER A 20 5.20 30.93 -12.32
N LEU A 21 5.39 29.62 -12.19
CA LEU A 21 6.65 29.05 -11.70
C LEU A 21 7.50 28.51 -12.86
N PRO A 22 8.83 28.72 -12.80
CA PRO A 22 9.75 28.57 -13.92
C PRO A 22 10.01 27.10 -14.26
N SER A 23 10.33 26.87 -15.54
CA SER A 23 10.74 25.60 -16.14
C SER A 23 11.92 24.97 -15.42
N THR A 24 11.67 24.21 -14.36
CA THR A 24 12.66 23.32 -13.77
C THR A 24 12.48 21.93 -14.36
N SER A 25 13.30 21.65 -15.38
CA SER A 25 13.81 20.35 -15.84
C SER A 25 13.04 19.10 -15.36
N MET A 26 12.41 18.42 -16.33
CA MET A 26 11.66 17.17 -16.19
C MET A 26 12.54 15.95 -15.83
N ASP A 27 13.71 16.12 -15.20
CA ASP A 27 14.66 15.05 -14.88
C ASP A 27 14.65 14.65 -13.39
N ALA A 28 13.93 15.37 -12.54
CA ALA A 28 13.94 15.13 -11.09
C ALA A 28 13.03 13.97 -10.62
N LEU A 29 12.10 13.46 -11.45
CA LEU A 29 11.13 12.43 -11.05
C LEU A 29 11.63 10.98 -11.21
N ASN A 30 12.80 10.76 -11.84
CA ASN A 30 13.36 9.41 -11.99
C ASN A 30 14.25 8.96 -10.82
N ARG A 31 14.50 9.82 -9.82
CA ARG A 31 15.19 9.40 -8.60
C ARG A 31 14.17 8.84 -7.60
N ARG A 32 13.60 7.67 -7.91
CA ARG A 32 13.06 6.79 -6.87
C ARG A 32 14.22 6.44 -5.93
N PRO A 33 14.21 6.88 -4.66
CA PRO A 33 15.24 6.43 -3.72
C PRO A 33 15.14 4.90 -3.60
N PRO A 34 16.22 4.14 -3.86
CA PRO A 34 16.23 2.71 -3.60
C PRO A 34 16.35 2.54 -2.08
N GLY A 35 15.23 2.37 -1.39
CA GLY A 35 15.28 2.11 0.04
C GLY A 35 14.14 2.69 0.88
N GLU A 36 12.95 2.90 0.32
CA GLU A 36 11.77 2.83 1.18
C GLU A 36 11.62 1.37 1.60
N THR A 37 12.22 1.03 2.75
CA THR A 37 11.82 -0.11 3.56
C THR A 37 10.34 0.08 3.84
N VAL A 38 9.51 -0.49 2.96
CA VAL A 38 8.09 -0.71 3.18
C VAL A 38 8.01 -1.25 4.59
N GLY A 39 7.52 -0.40 5.50
CA GLY A 39 7.52 -0.69 6.93
C GLY A 39 6.99 -2.09 7.11
N ASP A 40 7.67 -2.89 7.93
CA ASP A 40 7.35 -4.26 8.28
C ASP A 40 5.89 -4.33 8.74
N SER A 41 5.01 -4.38 7.75
CA SER A 41 3.59 -4.53 7.92
C SER A 41 3.47 -6.03 7.97
N GLY A 42 3.91 -6.61 9.11
CA GLY A 42 4.08 -8.04 9.32
C GLY A 42 2.97 -8.79 8.60
N GLN A 43 3.36 -9.54 7.57
CA GLN A 43 2.43 -10.15 6.63
C GLN A 43 1.48 -11.06 7.40
N LEU A 44 0.18 -10.83 7.27
CA LEU A 44 -0.84 -11.65 7.91
C LEU A 44 -0.95 -12.98 7.17
N CYS A 45 -1.17 -14.04 7.94
CA CYS A 45 -1.50 -15.34 7.36
C CYS A 45 -2.84 -15.28 6.63
N SER A 46 -2.91 -15.80 5.41
CA SER A 46 -4.17 -15.89 4.63
C SER A 46 -5.26 -16.66 5.37
N VAL A 47 -4.87 -17.67 6.16
CA VAL A 47 -5.82 -18.58 6.82
C VAL A 47 -6.22 -18.13 8.21
N CYS A 48 -5.26 -17.97 9.12
CA CYS A 48 -5.55 -17.62 10.52
C CYS A 48 -5.66 -16.11 10.76
N LEU A 49 -5.32 -15.28 9.77
CA LEU A 49 -5.34 -13.81 9.83
C LEU A 49 -4.52 -13.22 10.99
N GLN A 50 -3.60 -14.00 11.56
CA GLN A 50 -2.68 -13.56 12.60
C GLN A 50 -1.35 -13.11 11.99
N ARG A 51 -0.65 -12.22 12.71
CA ARG A 51 0.78 -11.95 12.46
C ARG A 51 1.59 -13.12 13.02
N CYS A 52 2.53 -13.60 12.24
CA CYS A 52 3.43 -14.67 12.62
C CYS A 52 4.88 -14.17 12.56
N GLU A 53 5.68 -14.48 13.59
CA GLU A 53 7.10 -14.08 13.64
C GLU A 53 7.89 -14.60 12.44
N LYS A 54 7.55 -15.82 12.01
CA LYS A 54 8.06 -16.42 10.78
C LYS A 54 6.88 -16.73 9.89
N TYR A 55 6.96 -16.26 8.65
CA TYR A 55 5.99 -16.56 7.61
C TYR A 55 6.69 -17.12 6.38
N ARG A 56 5.95 -17.88 5.59
CA ARG A 56 6.34 -18.35 4.26
C ARG A 56 5.37 -17.80 3.23
N ARG A 57 5.88 -17.46 2.05
CA ARG A 57 5.03 -17.05 0.93
C ARG A 57 4.72 -18.25 0.05
N CYS A 58 3.59 -18.22 -0.65
CA CYS A 58 3.29 -19.19 -1.68
C CYS A 58 4.43 -19.23 -2.71
N SER A 59 4.95 -20.41 -3.03
CA SER A 59 6.05 -20.58 -3.98
C SER A 59 5.66 -20.21 -5.41
N ILE A 60 4.37 -20.29 -5.74
CA ILE A 60 3.83 -20.04 -7.08
C ILE A 60 3.57 -18.55 -7.27
N CYS A 61 2.63 -17.97 -6.51
CA CYS A 61 2.22 -16.59 -6.71
C CYS A 61 3.05 -15.57 -5.93
N LYS A 62 3.69 -15.98 -4.81
CA LYS A 62 4.45 -15.11 -3.89
C LYS A 62 3.67 -13.93 -3.30
N LEU A 63 2.35 -13.89 -3.51
CA LEU A 63 1.46 -12.81 -3.04
C LEU A 63 0.89 -13.07 -1.65
N VAL A 64 0.61 -14.33 -1.33
CA VAL A 64 0.01 -14.72 -0.05
C VAL A 64 1.07 -15.24 0.91
N ALA A 65 0.87 -14.99 2.19
CA ALA A 65 1.72 -15.44 3.28
C ALA A 65 0.97 -16.40 4.21
N TYR A 66 1.70 -17.35 4.77
CA TYR A 66 1.19 -18.34 5.71
C TYR A 66 2.14 -18.45 6.91
N CYS A 67 1.61 -18.75 8.09
CA CYS A 67 2.44 -19.03 9.27
C CYS A 67 3.23 -20.33 9.13
N GLY A 68 2.76 -21.28 8.32
CA GLY A 68 3.36 -22.61 8.19
C GLY A 68 2.72 -23.44 7.09
N THR A 69 3.22 -24.67 6.92
CA THR A 69 2.73 -25.63 5.92
C THR A 69 1.27 -26.00 6.17
N GLU A 70 0.84 -26.05 7.44
CA GLU A 70 -0.53 -26.37 7.81
C GLU A 70 -1.51 -25.32 7.26
N CYS A 71 -1.26 -24.04 7.54
CA CYS A 71 -2.05 -22.96 6.96
C CYS A 71 -1.99 -22.96 5.43
N GLN A 72 -0.83 -23.23 4.81
CA GLN A 72 -0.76 -23.26 3.34
C GLN A 72 -1.55 -24.42 2.72
N ARG A 73 -1.72 -25.56 3.43
CA ARG A 73 -2.49 -26.70 2.92
C ARG A 73 -4.00 -26.55 3.16
N ALA A 74 -4.39 -25.65 4.07
CA ALA A 74 -5.78 -25.39 4.43
C ALA A 74 -6.41 -24.25 3.59
N ASP A 75 -5.59 -23.46 2.93
CA ASP A 75 -5.96 -22.44 1.92
C ASP A 75 -6.24 -23.10 0.57
#